data_AF-A0AAV2UT12-F1
#
_entry.id   AF-A0AAV2UT12-F1
#
_cell.length_a   1.000
_cell.length_b   1.000
_cell.length_c   1.000
_cell.angle_alpha   90.00
_cell.angle_beta   90.00
_cell.angle_gamma   90.00
#
_symmetry.space_group_name_H-M   'P 1'
#
loop_
_entity.id
_entity.type
_entity.pdbx_description
1 polymer ?
#
loop_
_entity_poly.entity_id
_entity_poly.type
_entity_poly.pdbx_seq_one_letter_code
_entity_poly.pdbx_strand_id
1 'polypeptide(L)'
;MQEKTTKQLKLFIIYLISYWLLSIISCLIAFGYDDSLRMLLASPKSDLSGALLFFSSFIAAALLFVFRYKTFSDKPYPYFIFGFYVGNVSLLMLFILDAFIRELIVWKFPEFLLVFISPFVELVLSYLFFGFAFLAIIPAVTSAFILYAVQRKLLLPPI
;
A
#
# COMPACT_ATOMS: atom_id res chain seq x y z
N MET A 1 -25.98 -1.20 -16.09
CA MET A 1 -24.93 -2.03 -15.46
C MET A 1 -23.52 -1.47 -15.70
N GLN A 2 -23.14 -1.13 -16.94
CA GLN A 2 -21.85 -0.48 -17.26
C GLN A 2 -21.63 0.87 -16.55
N GLU A 3 -22.64 1.73 -16.45
CA GLU A 3 -22.49 3.07 -15.86
C GLU A 3 -22.07 3.05 -14.38
N LYS A 4 -22.59 2.08 -13.61
CA LYS A 4 -22.24 1.88 -12.20
C LYS A 4 -20.77 1.45 -12.05
N THR A 5 -20.31 0.53 -12.90
CA THR A 5 -18.92 0.07 -12.94
C THR A 5 -17.96 1.20 -13.31
N THR A 6 -18.30 2.02 -14.30
CA THR A 6 -17.47 3.17 -14.71
C THR A 6 -17.34 4.22 -13.59
N LYS A 7 -18.44 4.52 -12.88
CA LYS A 7 -18.40 5.42 -11.71
C LYS A 7 -17.54 4.85 -10.57
N GLN A 8 -17.66 3.56 -10.29
CA GLN A 8 -16.84 2.89 -9.27
C GLN A 8 -15.35 2.89 -9.64
N LEU A 9 -15.00 2.65 -10.91
CA LEU A 9 -13.62 2.73 -11.39
C LEU A 9 -13.04 4.14 -11.25
N LYS A 10 -13.79 5.19 -11.59
CA LYS A 10 -13.35 6.58 -11.40
C LYS A 10 -13.07 6.89 -9.94
N LEU A 11 -13.98 6.52 -9.04
CA LEU A 11 -13.79 6.69 -7.59
C LEU A 11 -12.58 5.90 -7.09
N PHE A 12 -12.36 4.70 -7.62
CA PHE A 12 -11.21 3.90 -7.28
C PHE A 12 -9.89 4.54 -7.73
N ILE A 13 -9.83 5.11 -8.93
CA ILE A 13 -8.64 5.84 -9.42
C ILE A 13 -8.36 7.06 -8.55
N ILE A 14 -9.39 7.85 -8.21
CA ILE A 14 -9.25 9.01 -7.31
C ILE A 14 -8.72 8.56 -5.95
N TYR A 15 -9.24 7.45 -5.41
CA TYR A 15 -8.76 6.87 -4.17
C TYR A 15 -7.27 6.54 -4.26
N LEU A 16 -6.84 5.83 -5.30
CA LEU A 16 -5.46 5.39 -5.47
C LEU A 16 -4.49 6.58 -5.55
N ILE A 17 -4.82 7.58 -6.37
CA ILE A 17 -4.00 8.79 -6.51
C ILE A 17 -3.92 9.53 -5.16
N SER A 18 -5.05 9.67 -4.47
CA SER A 18 -5.10 10.32 -3.15
C SER A 18 -4.27 9.55 -2.12
N TYR A 19 -4.40 8.22 -2.09
CA TYR A 19 -3.65 7.35 -1.20
C TYR A 19 -2.15 7.51 -1.40
N TRP A 20 -1.66 7.44 -2.64
CA TRP A 20 -0.24 7.62 -2.92
C TRP A 20 0.26 9.02 -2.63
N LEU A 21 -0.47 10.07 -3.01
CA LEU A 21 -0.09 11.44 -2.72
C LEU A 21 0.05 11.66 -1.20
N LEU A 22 -0.92 11.16 -0.43
CA LEU A 22 -0.89 11.24 1.03
C LEU A 22 0.25 10.40 1.61
N SER A 23 0.56 9.23 1.05
CA SER A 23 1.71 8.43 1.48
C SER A 23 3.03 9.17 1.25
N ILE A 24 3.18 9.85 0.11
CA ILE A 24 4.36 10.68 -0.18
C ILE A 24 4.46 11.83 0.83
N ILE A 25 3.36 12.52 1.09
CA ILE A 25 3.31 13.60 2.07
C ILE A 25 3.65 13.07 3.47
N SER A 26 3.09 11.94 3.89
CA SER A 26 3.41 11.29 5.16
C SER A 26 4.88 10.92 5.25
N CYS A 27 5.49 10.43 4.16
CA CYS A 27 6.91 10.15 4.08
C CYS A 27 7.75 11.43 4.27
N LEU A 28 7.42 12.50 3.54
CA LEU A 28 8.08 13.81 3.66
C LEU A 28 7.98 14.40 5.07
N ILE A 29 6.84 14.23 5.74
CA ILE A 29 6.64 14.71 7.11
C ILE A 29 7.43 13.85 8.10
N ALA A 30 7.42 12.54 7.95
CA ALA A 30 8.03 11.61 8.90
C ALA A 30 9.57 11.61 8.82
N PHE A 31 10.13 11.65 7.61
CA PHE A 31 11.57 11.54 7.37
C PHE A 31 12.22 12.88 7.02
N GLY A 32 11.46 13.90 6.65
CA GLY A 32 12.00 15.16 6.13
C GLY A 32 12.38 15.08 4.66
N TYR A 33 12.65 16.23 4.05
CA TYR A 33 12.89 16.35 2.59
C TYR A 33 14.15 15.59 2.15
N ASP A 34 15.29 15.82 2.80
CA ASP A 34 16.57 15.26 2.36
C ASP A 34 16.59 13.74 2.45
N ASP A 35 16.11 13.16 3.55
CA ASP A 35 16.07 11.70 3.72
C ASP A 35 15.02 11.05 2.81
N SER A 36 13.87 11.68 2.60
CA SER A 36 12.88 11.19 1.63
C SER A 36 13.44 11.17 0.20
N LEU A 37 14.22 12.18 -0.17
CA LEU A 37 14.84 12.28 -1.49
C LEU A 37 15.97 11.26 -1.64
N ARG A 38 16.78 11.05 -0.58
CA ARG A 38 17.76 9.96 -0.52
C ARG A 38 17.10 8.60 -0.64
N MET A 39 16.00 8.34 0.07
CA MET A 39 15.23 7.10 -0.06
C MET A 39 14.73 6.91 -1.49
N LEU A 40 14.19 7.95 -2.13
CA LEU A 40 13.69 7.88 -3.51
C LEU A 40 14.81 7.53 -4.50
N LEU A 41 15.99 8.12 -4.34
CA LEU A 41 17.15 7.89 -5.20
C LEU A 41 18.02 6.71 -4.75
N ALA A 42 17.67 6.05 -3.64
CA ALA A 42 18.45 4.96 -3.11
C ALA A 42 18.40 3.75 -4.06
N SER A 43 19.57 3.12 -4.24
CA SER A 43 19.69 1.86 -4.95
C SER A 43 18.66 0.84 -4.45
N PRO A 44 18.11 -0.02 -5.32
CA PRO A 44 17.25 -1.12 -4.90
C PRO A 44 17.88 -2.04 -3.86
N LYS A 45 19.22 -2.07 -3.75
CA LYS A 45 19.96 -2.82 -2.72
C LYS A 45 20.10 -2.09 -1.39
N SER A 46 19.59 -0.86 -1.24
CA SER A 46 19.66 -0.06 -0.01
C SER A 46 18.54 -0.41 0.96
N ASP A 47 18.81 -0.29 2.27
CA ASP A 47 17.91 -0.72 3.39
C ASP A 47 16.51 -0.12 3.30
N LEU A 48 16.39 1.04 2.64
CA LEU A 48 15.10 1.65 2.41
C LEU A 48 15.06 2.31 1.03
N SER A 49 14.82 1.50 -0.01
CA SER A 49 14.63 1.99 -1.37
C SER A 49 13.19 2.47 -1.59
N GLY A 50 13.04 3.77 -1.85
CA GLY A 50 11.77 4.39 -2.22
C GLY A 50 11.19 3.79 -3.50
N ALA A 51 12.03 3.40 -4.46
CA ALA A 51 11.59 2.70 -5.66
C ALA A 51 10.93 1.35 -5.33
N LEU A 52 11.48 0.58 -4.38
CA LEU A 52 10.87 -0.67 -3.93
C LEU A 52 9.58 -0.44 -3.14
N LEU A 53 9.52 0.59 -2.32
CA LEU A 53 8.29 1.00 -1.63
C LEU A 53 7.17 1.35 -2.62
N PHE A 54 7.48 2.14 -3.65
CA PHE A 54 6.52 2.47 -4.69
C PHE A 54 6.08 1.23 -5.47
N PHE A 55 7.02 0.43 -5.94
CA PHE A 55 6.73 -0.73 -6.79
C PHE A 55 5.93 -1.80 -6.05
N SER A 56 6.29 -2.10 -4.80
CA SER A 56 5.53 -3.02 -3.95
C SER A 56 4.10 -2.52 -3.69
N SER A 57 3.92 -1.22 -3.42
CA SER A 57 2.59 -0.62 -3.24
C SER A 57 1.75 -0.65 -4.53
N PHE A 58 2.38 -0.48 -5.69
CA PHE A 58 1.71 -0.54 -6.99
C PHE A 58 1.24 -1.95 -7.31
N ILE A 59 2.11 -2.95 -7.15
CA ILE A 59 1.75 -4.36 -7.34
C ILE A 59 0.62 -4.75 -6.39
N ALA A 60 0.74 -4.39 -5.11
CA ALA A 60 -0.28 -4.68 -4.10
C ALA A 60 -1.65 -4.10 -4.49
N ALA A 61 -1.69 -2.83 -4.89
CA ALA A 61 -2.91 -2.17 -5.33
C ALA A 61 -3.51 -2.81 -6.59
N ALA A 62 -2.69 -3.13 -7.58
CA ALA A 62 -3.14 -3.77 -8.82
C ALA A 62 -3.73 -5.17 -8.54
N LEU A 63 -3.04 -5.99 -7.74
CA LEU A 63 -3.52 -7.32 -7.38
C LEU A 63 -4.84 -7.26 -6.62
N LEU A 64 -4.92 -6.41 -5.59
CA LEU A 64 -6.13 -6.27 -4.79
C LEU A 64 -7.30 -5.70 -5.61
N PHE A 65 -7.02 -4.80 -6.56
CA PHE A 65 -8.05 -4.32 -7.46
C PHE A 65 -8.56 -5.44 -8.37
N VAL A 66 -7.68 -6.17 -9.06
CA VAL A 66 -8.08 -7.22 -10.00
C VAL A 66 -8.84 -8.35 -9.29
N PHE A 67 -8.33 -8.83 -8.15
CA PHE A 67 -8.85 -10.04 -7.51
C PHE A 67 -9.93 -9.78 -6.47
N ARG A 68 -9.98 -8.58 -5.86
CA ARG A 68 -10.78 -8.34 -4.65
C ARG A 68 -11.67 -7.11 -4.72
N TYR A 69 -11.72 -6.36 -5.83
CA TYR A 69 -12.54 -5.13 -5.90
C TYR A 69 -14.01 -5.35 -5.55
N LYS A 70 -14.65 -6.42 -6.06
CA LYS A 70 -16.05 -6.74 -5.77
C LYS A 70 -16.25 -7.06 -4.30
N THR A 71 -15.37 -7.90 -3.75
CA THR A 71 -15.42 -8.27 -2.34
C THR A 71 -15.27 -7.07 -1.44
N PHE A 72 -14.41 -6.11 -1.79
CA PHE A 72 -14.24 -4.89 -1.00
C PHE A 72 -15.40 -3.93 -1.18
N SER A 73 -15.97 -3.79 -2.38
CA SER A 73 -17.10 -2.89 -2.61
C SER A 73 -18.35 -3.22 -1.79
N ASP A 74 -18.50 -4.48 -1.38
CA ASP A 74 -19.64 -4.96 -0.60
C ASP A 74 -19.43 -4.84 0.92
N LYS A 75 -18.24 -4.43 1.37
CA LYS A 75 -17.93 -4.28 2.80
C LYS A 75 -18.31 -2.90 3.35
N PRO A 76 -18.57 -2.78 4.67
CA PRO A 76 -18.65 -1.48 5.31
C PRO A 76 -17.31 -0.75 5.18
N TYR A 77 -17.32 0.48 4.67
CA TYR A 77 -16.13 1.30 4.41
C TYR A 77 -15.15 0.68 3.39
N PRO A 78 -15.58 0.45 2.14
CA PRO A 78 -14.83 -0.30 1.11
C PRO A 78 -13.44 0.27 0.84
N TYR A 79 -13.30 1.60 0.90
CA TYR A 79 -12.06 2.31 0.60
C TYR A 79 -11.03 2.24 1.72
N PHE A 80 -11.46 2.32 2.99
CA PHE A 80 -10.56 2.12 4.13
C PHE A 80 -10.01 0.69 4.12
N ILE A 81 -10.89 -0.29 3.92
CA ILE A 81 -10.49 -1.69 3.85
C ILE A 81 -9.53 -1.90 2.69
N PHE A 82 -9.81 -1.34 1.51
CA PHE A 82 -8.90 -1.44 0.39
C PHE A 82 -7.50 -0.88 0.72
N GLY A 83 -7.39 0.34 1.25
CA GLY A 83 -6.11 0.92 1.66
C GLY A 83 -5.36 0.13 2.72
N PHE A 84 -6.08 -0.36 3.73
CA PHE A 84 -5.50 -1.21 4.77
C PHE A 84 -4.88 -2.48 4.19
N TYR A 85 -5.59 -3.14 3.27
CA TYR A 85 -5.06 -4.33 2.60
C TYR A 85 -3.91 -3.97 1.66
N VAL A 86 -3.96 -2.83 0.95
CA VAL A 86 -2.85 -2.36 0.11
C VAL A 86 -1.60 -2.15 0.95
N GLY A 87 -1.68 -1.49 2.10
CA GLY A 87 -0.54 -1.30 2.99
C GLY A 87 0.09 -2.63 3.43
N ASN A 88 -0.73 -3.58 3.88
CA ASN A 88 -0.26 -4.90 4.31
C ASN A 88 0.39 -5.71 3.17
N VAL A 89 -0.29 -5.80 2.04
CA VAL A 89 0.22 -6.53 0.88
C VAL A 89 1.45 -5.85 0.32
N SER A 90 1.54 -4.52 0.39
CA SER A 90 2.74 -3.78 -0.03
C SER A 90 3.95 -4.09 0.85
N LEU A 91 3.78 -4.19 2.16
CA LEU A 91 4.86 -4.57 3.07
C LEU A 91 5.30 -6.02 2.80
N LEU A 92 4.34 -6.94 2.64
CA LEU A 92 4.65 -8.32 2.29
C LEU A 92 5.43 -8.41 0.97
N MET A 93 4.98 -7.69 -0.07
CA MET A 93 5.67 -7.62 -1.36
C MET A 93 7.05 -6.98 -1.25
N LEU A 94 7.18 -5.95 -0.41
CA LEU A 94 8.46 -5.30 -0.14
C LEU A 94 9.46 -6.30 0.42
N PHE A 95 9.11 -7.03 1.47
CA PHE A 95 10.00 -8.03 2.09
C PHE A 95 10.40 -9.14 1.12
N ILE A 96 9.45 -9.61 0.31
CA ILE A 96 9.75 -10.61 -0.74
C ILE A 96 10.74 -10.04 -1.75
N LEU A 97 10.46 -8.86 -2.32
CA LEU A 97 11.31 -8.24 -3.34
C LEU A 97 12.70 -7.91 -2.80
N ASP A 98 12.77 -7.39 -1.56
CA ASP A 98 14.02 -7.07 -0.89
C ASP A 98 14.89 -8.32 -0.71
N ALA A 99 14.30 -9.42 -0.22
CA ALA A 99 15.00 -10.70 -0.07
C ALA A 99 15.55 -11.25 -1.40
N PHE A 100 14.80 -11.11 -2.50
CA PHE A 100 15.27 -11.49 -3.84
C PHE A 100 16.42 -10.59 -4.32
N ILE A 101 16.29 -9.28 -4.22
CA ILE A 101 17.25 -8.30 -4.75
C ILE A 101 18.58 -8.33 -4.00
N ARG A 102 18.52 -8.63 -2.71
CA ARG A 102 19.68 -8.75 -1.83
C ARG A 102 20.26 -10.15 -1.77
N GLU A 103 19.68 -11.09 -2.50
CA GLU A 103 20.14 -12.49 -2.54
C GLU A 103 20.14 -13.14 -1.14
N LEU A 104 19.18 -12.75 -0.29
CA LEU A 104 19.02 -13.29 1.08
C LEU A 104 18.40 -14.69 1.08
N ILE A 105 17.95 -15.17 -0.08
CA ILE A 105 17.28 -16.45 -0.24
C ILE A 105 18.30 -17.58 -0.31
N VAL A 106 18.23 -18.48 0.67
CA VAL A 106 19.00 -19.72 0.67
C VAL A 106 18.24 -20.78 -0.13
N TRP A 107 18.77 -21.19 -1.28
CA TRP A 107 18.14 -22.17 -2.19
C TRP A 107 18.37 -23.64 -1.81
N LYS A 108 18.81 -23.90 -0.58
CA LYS A 108 19.08 -25.25 -0.06
C LYS A 108 17.90 -25.73 0.77
N PHE A 109 17.53 -27.00 0.64
CA PHE A 109 16.51 -27.60 1.51
C PHE A 109 17.13 -28.03 2.85
N PRO A 110 16.49 -27.75 4.01
CA PRO A 110 15.14 -27.18 4.18
C PRO A 110 15.09 -25.63 4.28
N GLU A 111 16.22 -24.94 4.27
CA GLU A 111 16.32 -23.50 4.49
C GLU A 111 15.50 -22.67 3.48
N PHE A 112 15.30 -23.18 2.27
CA PHE A 112 14.43 -22.61 1.24
C PHE A 112 12.99 -22.37 1.75
N LEU A 113 12.51 -23.18 2.71
CA LEU A 113 11.17 -23.00 3.28
C LEU A 113 11.00 -21.65 4.00
N LEU A 114 12.12 -21.03 4.43
CA LEU A 114 12.10 -19.71 5.06
C LEU A 114 11.57 -18.60 4.14
N VAL A 115 11.66 -18.76 2.81
CA VAL A 115 11.09 -17.79 1.85
C VAL A 115 9.58 -17.63 2.03
N PHE A 116 8.89 -18.69 2.47
CA PHE A 116 7.44 -18.65 2.70
C PHE A 116 7.07 -18.09 4.08
N ILE A 117 8.00 -18.01 5.02
CA ILE A 117 7.73 -17.66 6.42
C ILE A 117 8.31 -16.29 6.78
N SER A 118 9.55 -15.99 6.35
CA SER A 118 10.27 -14.76 6.69
C SER A 118 9.46 -13.49 6.41
N PRO A 119 8.82 -13.33 5.23
CA PRO A 119 8.05 -12.12 4.94
C PRO A 119 6.89 -11.90 5.92
N PHE A 120 6.29 -12.97 6.45
CA PHE A 120 5.21 -12.88 7.43
C PHE A 120 5.75 -12.56 8.82
N VAL A 121 6.89 -13.12 9.20
CA VAL A 121 7.56 -12.78 10.46
C VAL A 121 7.98 -11.31 10.43
N GLU A 122 8.59 -10.83 9.35
CA GLU A 122 8.94 -9.42 9.15
C GLU A 122 7.72 -8.51 9.20
N LEU A 123 6.60 -8.92 8.61
CA LEU A 123 5.34 -8.17 8.71
C LEU A 123 4.88 -8.07 10.16
N VAL A 124 4.89 -9.16 10.93
CA VAL A 124 4.53 -9.15 12.35
C VAL A 124 5.49 -8.26 13.16
N LEU A 125 6.79 -8.38 12.92
CA LEU A 125 7.80 -7.54 13.57
C LEU A 125 7.62 -6.06 13.21
N SER A 126 7.22 -5.75 11.97
CA SER A 126 6.91 -4.37 11.58
C SER A 126 5.78 -3.80 12.43
N TYR A 127 4.71 -4.56 12.68
CA TYR A 127 3.63 -4.10 13.57
C TYR A 127 4.06 -3.93 15.03
N LEU A 128 5.01 -4.74 15.52
CA LEU A 128 5.45 -4.73 16.91
C LEU A 128 6.51 -3.67 17.22
N PHE A 129 7.45 -3.45 16.30
CA PHE A 129 8.68 -2.69 16.57
C PHE A 129 8.86 -1.45 15.68
N PHE A 130 8.23 -1.43 14.49
CA PHE A 130 8.44 -0.36 13.52
C PHE A 130 7.10 0.30 13.16
N GLY A 131 6.89 1.54 13.61
CA GLY A 131 5.73 2.37 13.24
C GLY A 131 5.47 2.52 11.72
N PHE A 132 6.32 1.95 10.87
CA PHE A 132 6.17 1.79 9.42
C PHE A 132 4.84 1.18 8.99
N ALA A 133 4.33 0.16 9.70
CA ALA A 133 3.00 -0.38 9.38
C ALA A 133 1.88 0.65 9.65
N PHE A 134 2.06 1.51 10.66
CA PHE A 134 1.14 2.60 10.97
C PHE A 134 1.26 3.77 9.99
N LEU A 135 2.43 3.99 9.39
CA LEU A 135 2.62 4.98 8.32
C LEU A 135 1.78 4.66 7.08
N ALA A 136 1.40 3.40 6.84
CA ALA A 136 0.46 3.03 5.78
C ALA A 136 -1.02 3.24 6.18
N ILE A 137 -1.34 3.27 7.48
CA ILE A 137 -2.70 3.47 7.98
C ILE A 137 -3.14 4.92 7.79
N ILE A 138 -2.26 5.89 8.04
CA ILE A 138 -2.56 7.33 7.87
C ILE A 138 -3.07 7.65 6.46
N PRO A 139 -2.35 7.32 5.37
CA PRO A 139 -2.83 7.56 4.01
C PRO A 139 -4.06 6.72 3.67
N ALA A 140 -4.20 5.49 4.21
CA ALA A 140 -5.39 4.66 4.01
C ALA A 140 -6.66 5.31 4.60
N VAL A 141 -6.59 5.82 5.82
CA VAL A 141 -7.69 6.52 6.50
C VAL A 141 -8.00 7.83 5.81
N THR A 142 -6.97 8.63 5.51
CA THR A 142 -7.15 9.97 4.96
C THR A 142 -7.72 9.93 3.54
N SER A 143 -7.24 9.00 2.70
CA SER A 143 -7.80 8.78 1.36
C SER A 143 -9.23 8.26 1.39
N ALA A 144 -9.57 7.39 2.35
CA ALA A 144 -10.94 6.91 2.54
C ALA A 144 -11.88 8.05 2.97
N PHE A 145 -11.41 8.95 3.84
CA PHE A 145 -12.15 10.14 4.25
C PHE A 145 -12.39 11.12 3.10
N ILE A 146 -11.35 11.43 2.31
CA ILE A 146 -11.47 12.27 1.11
C ILE A 146 -12.51 11.68 0.16
N LEU A 147 -12.46 10.37 -0.06
CA LEU A 147 -13.40 9.72 -0.96
C LEU A 147 -14.84 9.71 -0.44
N TYR A 148 -15.03 9.53 0.87
CA TYR A 148 -16.34 9.68 1.50
C TYR A 148 -16.89 11.10 1.29
N ALA A 149 -16.05 12.13 1.45
CA ALA A 149 -16.45 13.52 1.21
C ALA A 149 -16.81 13.77 -0.27
N VAL A 150 -16.04 13.20 -1.21
CA VAL A 150 -16.29 13.30 -2.66
C VAL A 150 -17.58 12.57 -3.04
N GLN A 151 -17.80 11.36 -2.53
CA GLN A 151 -19.05 10.61 -2.76
C GLN A 151 -20.26 11.36 -2.21
N ARG A 152 -20.16 11.92 -1.00
CA ARG A 152 -21.23 12.70 -0.40
C ARG A 152 -21.60 13.91 -1.25
N LYS A 153 -20.62 14.63 -1.80
CA LYS A 153 -20.85 15.76 -2.71
C LYS A 153 -21.42 15.36 -4.08
N LEU A 154 -21.12 14.14 -4.55
CA LEU A 154 -21.62 13.64 -5.85
C LEU A 154 -22.99 12.97 -5.75
N LEU A 155 -23.41 12.51 -4.56
CA LEU A 155 -24.64 11.75 -4.35
C LEU A 155 -25.73 12.53 -3.59
N LEU A 156 -25.41 13.64 -2.94
CA LEU A 156 -26.39 14.53 -2.30
C LEU A 156 -26.49 15.85 -3.06
N PRO A 157 -27.71 16.41 -3.26
CA PRO A 157 -27.84 17.74 -3.83
C PRO A 157 -27.16 18.77 -2.91
N PRO A 158 -26.60 19.86 -3.47
CA PRO A 158 -26.10 20.96 -2.66
C PRO A 158 -27.25 21.50 -1.80
N ILE A 159 -26.97 21.71 -0.51
CA ILE A 159 -27.86 22.42 0.41
C ILE A 159 -27.88 23.89 0.01
#